data_AF-A0AAU7CFW6-F1
#
_entry.id   AF-A0AAU7CFW6-F1
#
_cell.length_a   1.000
_cell.length_b   1.000
_cell.length_c   1.000
_cell.angle_alpha   90.00
_cell.angle_beta   90.00
_cell.angle_gamma   90.00
#
_symmetry.space_group_name_H-M   'P 1'
#
loop_
_entity.id
_entity.type
_entity.pdbx_description
1 polymer ?
#
loop_
_entity_poly.entity_id
_entity_poly.type
_entity_poly.pdbx_seq_one_letter_code
_entity_poly.pdbx_strand_id
1 'polypeptide(L)'
;MGVDGTIFEVPDSEANASVFARPSAGPRGEGAFPQVRKLSLVELGTHVELGLVVRSSAHGDQSMIGGLFRHLTPEMLLFWDRGFFSYELWREMTAHEGLLWEMQGERTEPRRNRINPRMIKRKMSKWKKKRPEHRRIPPLRKTFSETVVMSR
;
A
#
# COMPACT_ATOMS: atom_id res chain seq x y z
N MET A 1 -16.38 5.86 -0.58
CA MET A 1 -14.98 5.92 -0.12
C MET A 1 -14.46 4.53 0.16
N GLY A 2 -13.19 4.25 -0.12
CA GLY A 2 -12.53 2.99 0.24
C GLY A 2 -11.08 3.22 0.64
N VAL A 3 -10.50 2.23 1.31
CA VAL A 3 -9.10 2.27 1.74
C VAL A 3 -8.31 1.19 1.00
N ASP A 4 -7.15 1.57 0.44
CA ASP A 4 -6.24 0.64 -0.22
C ASP A 4 -4.79 0.81 0.24
N GLY A 5 -4.17 -0.31 0.58
CA GLY A 5 -2.80 -0.40 1.07
C GLY A 5 -1.85 -0.92 0.00
N THR A 6 -0.83 -0.14 -0.36
CA THR A 6 0.20 -0.52 -1.34
C THR A 6 1.59 -0.42 -0.73
N ILE A 7 2.44 -1.41 -1.01
CA ILE A 7 3.85 -1.40 -0.62
C ILE A 7 4.70 -0.98 -1.82
N PHE A 8 5.61 -0.04 -1.61
CA PHE A 8 6.59 0.40 -2.59
C PHE A 8 8.01 0.10 -2.10
N GLU A 9 8.88 -0.29 -3.03
CA GLU A 9 10.32 -0.33 -2.79
C GLU A 9 10.90 1.07 -2.89
N VAL A 10 11.81 1.41 -1.99
CA VAL A 10 12.58 2.67 -2.05
C VAL A 10 14.04 2.39 -2.39
N PRO A 11 14.78 3.39 -2.90
CA PRO A 11 16.20 3.21 -3.22
C PRO A 11 17.00 2.66 -2.05
N ASP A 12 17.89 1.71 -2.35
CA ASP A 12 18.81 1.12 -1.38
C ASP A 12 19.87 2.14 -0.96
N SER A 13 19.64 2.80 0.17
CA SER A 13 20.54 3.76 0.79
C SER A 13 20.52 3.57 2.30
N GLU A 14 21.61 3.93 2.97
CA GLU A 14 21.71 3.83 4.43
C GLU A 14 20.61 4.63 5.14
N ALA A 15 20.32 5.85 4.67
CA ALA A 15 19.26 6.70 5.20
C ALA A 15 17.85 6.08 5.05
N ASN A 16 17.56 5.43 3.93
CA ASN A 16 16.28 4.73 3.77
C ASN A 16 16.23 3.46 4.61
N ALA A 17 17.34 2.72 4.70
CA ALA A 17 17.44 1.49 5.47
C ALA A 17 17.33 1.73 6.98
N SER A 18 17.75 2.90 7.48
CA SER A 18 17.62 3.26 8.89
C SER A 18 16.20 3.61 9.31
N VAL A 19 15.33 3.97 8.36
CA VAL A 19 13.93 4.41 8.61
C VAL A 19 12.91 3.36 8.19
N PHE A 20 13.15 2.67 7.08
CA PHE A 20 12.20 1.77 6.45
C PHE A 20 12.65 0.32 6.56
N ALA A 21 11.72 -0.53 6.98
CA ALA A 21 11.99 -1.95 7.15
C ALA A 21 12.21 -2.64 5.80
N ARG A 22 13.04 -3.67 5.83
CA ARG A 22 13.20 -4.63 4.73
C ARG A 22 12.27 -5.81 4.96
N PRO A 23 11.63 -6.35 3.91
CA PRO A 23 10.85 -7.57 4.05
C PRO A 23 11.78 -8.74 4.40
N SER A 24 11.31 -9.69 5.21
CA SER A 24 12.06 -10.91 5.47
C SER A 24 12.12 -11.78 4.21
N ALA A 25 13.32 -12.18 3.80
CA ALA A 25 13.52 -13.21 2.77
C ALA A 25 13.66 -14.62 3.37
N GLY A 26 13.19 -14.81 4.62
CA GLY A 26 13.29 -16.07 5.35
C GLY A 26 14.75 -16.45 5.63
N PRO A 27 15.18 -17.71 5.40
CA PRO A 27 16.55 -18.16 5.65
C PRO A 27 17.63 -17.42 4.84
N ARG A 28 17.22 -16.63 3.83
CA ARG A 28 18.13 -15.86 2.95
C ARG A 28 18.47 -14.48 3.51
N GLY A 29 17.97 -14.13 4.69
CA GLY A 29 18.22 -12.85 5.36
C GLY A 29 17.20 -11.78 4.99
N GLU A 30 17.65 -10.54 4.89
CA GLU A 30 16.80 -9.38 4.60
C GLU A 30 16.57 -9.18 3.10
N GLY A 31 15.42 -8.57 2.77
CA GLY A 31 15.07 -8.20 1.41
C GLY A 31 16.03 -7.16 0.82
N ALA A 32 16.15 -7.19 -0.52
CA ALA A 32 17.11 -6.38 -1.25
C ALA A 32 16.88 -4.86 -1.14
N PHE A 33 15.64 -4.43 -0.94
CA PHE A 33 15.28 -3.02 -0.85
C PHE A 33 14.48 -2.73 0.41
N PRO A 34 14.70 -1.58 1.08
CA PRO A 34 13.78 -1.08 2.09
C PRO A 34 12.41 -0.81 1.47
N GLN A 35 11.36 -0.92 2.26
CA GLN A 35 9.99 -0.82 1.78
C GLN A 35 9.16 0.17 2.61
N VAL A 36 8.38 0.97 1.89
CA VAL A 36 7.37 1.87 2.45
C VAL A 36 5.98 1.30 2.19
N ARG A 37 5.09 1.48 3.16
CA ARG A 37 3.67 1.21 3.04
C ARG A 37 2.93 2.54 2.87
N LYS A 38 2.13 2.63 1.83
CA LYS A 38 1.20 3.72 1.56
C LYS A 38 -0.20 3.21 1.78
N LEU A 39 -0.96 3.88 2.65
CA LEU A 39 -2.38 3.65 2.83
C LEU A 39 -3.13 4.84 2.25
N SER A 40 -4.08 4.59 1.35
CA SER A 40 -4.77 5.62 0.57
C SER A 40 -6.26 5.59 0.86
N LEU A 41 -6.88 6.76 1.03
CA LEU A 41 -8.33 6.95 1.05
C LEU A 41 -8.77 7.39 -0.35
N VAL A 42 -9.66 6.61 -0.97
CA VAL A 42 -9.98 6.73 -2.40
C VAL A 42 -11.49 6.82 -2.60
N GLU A 43 -11.93 7.69 -3.50
CA GLU A 43 -13.29 7.69 -4.04
C GLU A 43 -13.40 6.55 -5.07
N LEU A 44 -14.31 5.61 -4.87
CA LEU A 44 -14.31 4.33 -5.59
C LEU A 44 -14.81 4.45 -7.03
N GLY A 45 -15.65 5.44 -7.37
CA GLY A 45 -16.16 5.61 -8.73
C GLY A 45 -15.16 6.29 -9.67
N THR A 46 -14.45 7.29 -9.18
CA THR A 46 -13.52 8.14 -9.93
C THR A 46 -12.06 7.76 -9.73
N HIS A 47 -11.76 6.90 -8.75
CA HIS A 47 -10.41 6.55 -8.32
C HIS A 47 -9.57 7.74 -7.83
N VAL A 48 -10.23 8.86 -7.47
CA VAL A 48 -9.54 10.01 -6.90
C VAL A 48 -9.04 9.67 -5.50
N GLU A 49 -7.77 9.94 -5.25
CA GLU A 49 -7.16 9.78 -3.93
C GLU A 49 -7.34 11.05 -3.11
N LEU A 50 -8.13 10.96 -2.03
CA LEU A 50 -8.44 12.10 -1.16
C LEU A 50 -7.40 12.33 -0.07
N GLY A 51 -6.66 11.29 0.31
CA GLY A 51 -5.65 11.38 1.35
C GLY A 51 -4.81 10.13 1.44
N LEU A 52 -3.61 10.26 2.00
CA LEU A 52 -2.70 9.14 2.16
C LEU A 52 -1.87 9.26 3.43
N VAL A 53 -1.45 8.11 3.93
CA VAL A 53 -0.48 7.96 5.02
C VAL A 53 0.65 7.07 4.52
N VAL A 54 1.90 7.49 4.74
CA VAL A 54 3.08 6.70 4.42
C VAL A 54 3.83 6.35 5.70
N ARG A 55 4.17 5.06 5.86
CA ARG A 55 4.98 4.55 6.97
C ARG A 55 5.97 3.51 6.46
N SER A 56 6.90 3.10 7.33
CA SER A 56 7.70 1.89 7.11
C SER A 56 6.80 0.67 6.89
N SER A 57 7.21 -0.25 6.01
CA SER A 57 6.49 -1.49 5.74
C SER A 57 6.29 -2.41 6.95
N ALA A 58 7.05 -2.18 8.03
CA ALA A 58 6.87 -2.87 9.32
C ALA A 58 5.54 -2.51 10.01
N HIS A 59 4.92 -1.38 9.66
CA HIS A 59 3.59 -1.04 10.16
C HIS A 59 2.52 -1.78 9.37
N GLY A 60 1.42 -2.13 10.05
CA GLY A 60 0.22 -2.67 9.40
C GLY A 60 -0.76 -1.56 9.00
N ASP A 61 -1.59 -1.83 8.01
CA ASP A 61 -2.60 -0.86 7.53
C ASP A 61 -3.54 -0.41 8.68
N GLN A 62 -3.90 -1.33 9.60
CA GLN A 62 -4.69 -1.02 10.80
C GLN A 62 -4.09 0.11 11.63
N SER A 63 -2.77 0.11 11.83
CA SER A 63 -2.08 1.12 12.64
C SER A 63 -1.99 2.49 11.98
N MET A 64 -2.29 2.56 10.67
CA MET A 64 -2.15 3.77 9.86
C MET A 64 -3.48 4.47 9.61
N ILE A 65 -4.60 3.75 9.73
CA ILE A 65 -5.90 4.24 9.25
C ILE A 65 -6.43 5.45 10.02
N GLY A 66 -6.09 5.60 11.29
CA GLY A 66 -6.47 6.79 12.08
C GLY A 66 -5.96 8.10 11.44
N GLY A 67 -4.84 8.06 10.72
CA GLY A 67 -4.33 9.22 9.98
C GLY A 67 -5.20 9.64 8.78
N LEU A 68 -6.14 8.80 8.35
CA LEU A 68 -7.06 9.07 7.24
C LEU A 68 -8.42 9.61 7.70
N PHE A 69 -8.80 9.42 8.96
CA PHE A 69 -10.12 9.80 9.46
C PHE A 69 -10.42 11.29 9.36
N ARG A 70 -9.40 12.15 9.47
CA ARG A 70 -9.53 13.60 9.27
C ARG A 70 -9.99 14.01 7.86
N HIS A 71 -9.92 13.11 6.88
CA HIS A 71 -10.35 13.35 5.51
C HIS A 71 -11.79 12.88 5.24
N LEU A 72 -12.44 12.23 6.22
CA LEU A 72 -13.81 11.77 6.11
C LEU A 72 -14.77 12.84 6.60
N THR A 73 -15.80 13.12 5.81
CA THR A 73 -16.93 13.98 6.22
C THR A 73 -18.16 13.12 6.55
N PRO A 74 -19.16 13.64 7.29
CA PRO A 74 -20.37 12.89 7.64
C PRO A 74 -21.17 12.37 6.44
N GLU A 75 -21.07 13.05 5.29
CA GLU A 75 -21.76 12.69 4.05
C GLU A 75 -21.04 11.57 3.27
N MET A 76 -19.83 11.19 3.68
CA MET A 76 -19.04 10.16 3.02
C MET A 76 -19.34 8.77 3.55
N LEU A 77 -19.71 7.87 2.65
CA LEU A 77 -19.82 6.44 2.94
C LEU A 77 -18.46 5.75 2.80
N LEU A 78 -17.91 5.23 3.89
CA LEU A 78 -16.65 4.47 3.92
C LEU A 78 -16.89 2.96 3.84
N PHE A 79 -16.40 2.33 2.77
CA PHE A 79 -16.22 0.90 2.65
C PHE A 79 -14.84 0.51 3.18
N TRP A 80 -14.80 -0.40 4.14
CA TRP A 80 -13.57 -0.86 4.78
C TRP A 80 -13.63 -2.39 4.93
N ASP A 81 -12.48 -3.07 4.84
CA ASP A 81 -12.38 -4.52 5.02
C ASP A 81 -12.28 -4.92 6.49
N ARG A 82 -12.76 -6.12 6.86
CA ARG A 82 -12.65 -6.72 8.20
C ARG A 82 -11.22 -6.69 8.77
N GLY A 83 -10.22 -6.67 7.89
CA GLY A 83 -8.81 -6.57 8.21
C GLY A 83 -8.41 -5.29 8.93
N PHE A 84 -9.32 -4.33 9.13
CA PHE A 84 -9.10 -3.11 9.90
C PHE A 84 -9.80 -3.08 11.26
N PHE A 85 -10.63 -4.09 11.58
CA PHE A 85 -11.42 -4.12 12.82
C PHE A 85 -10.53 -4.08 14.09
N SER A 86 -10.81 -3.10 14.96
CA SER A 86 -10.40 -3.06 16.37
C SER A 86 -11.46 -2.30 17.18
N TYR A 87 -11.59 -2.59 18.47
CA TYR A 87 -12.56 -1.91 19.33
C TYR A 87 -12.28 -0.40 19.43
N GLU A 88 -11.00 -0.01 19.46
CA GLU A 88 -10.57 1.38 19.51
C GLU A 88 -10.98 2.14 18.24
N LEU A 89 -10.69 1.59 17.06
CA LEU A 89 -11.05 2.21 15.79
C LEU A 89 -12.56 2.26 15.57
N TRP A 90 -13.28 1.24 16.04
CA TRP A 90 -14.75 1.25 16.03
C TRP A 90 -15.29 2.42 16.84
N ARG A 91 -14.77 2.61 18.07
CA ARG A 91 -15.21 3.69 18.97
C ARG A 91 -14.88 5.08 18.41
N GLU A 92 -13.75 5.21 17.72
CA GLU A 92 -13.35 6.44 17.02
C GLU A 92 -14.28 6.73 15.82
N MET A 93 -14.69 5.69 15.08
CA MET A 93 -15.52 5.82 13.88
C MET A 93 -17.03 5.88 14.14
N THR A 94 -17.53 5.41 15.29
CA THR A 94 -18.96 5.54 15.65
C THR A 94 -19.44 6.98 15.79
N ALA A 95 -18.52 7.96 15.83
CA ALA A 95 -18.85 9.38 15.77
C ALA A 95 -19.18 9.87 14.34
N HIS A 96 -18.88 9.08 13.30
CA HIS A 96 -19.20 9.41 11.90
C HIS A 96 -20.53 8.77 11.48
N GLU A 97 -21.48 9.60 11.07
CA GLU A 97 -22.86 9.20 10.72
C GLU A 97 -22.97 8.34 9.44
N GLY A 98 -21.90 8.27 8.64
CA GLY A 98 -21.85 7.56 7.34
C GLY A 98 -21.18 6.18 7.36
N LEU A 99 -21.12 5.49 8.51
CA LEU A 99 -20.43 4.20 8.61
C LEU A 99 -21.36 3.01 8.27
N LEU A 100 -21.27 2.49 7.04
CA LEU A 100 -21.66 1.10 6.78
C LEU A 100 -20.46 0.20 7.03
N TRP A 101 -20.61 -0.71 7.96
CA TRP A 101 -19.58 -1.66 8.31
C TRP A 101 -20.14 -3.07 8.20
N GLU A 102 -19.35 -3.98 7.63
CA GLU A 102 -19.66 -5.39 7.67
C GLU A 102 -18.94 -5.99 8.88
N MET A 103 -19.70 -6.26 9.93
CA MET A 103 -19.22 -6.97 11.10
C MET A 103 -19.16 -8.47 10.79
N GLN A 104 -18.02 -9.12 11.02
CA GLN A 104 -17.97 -10.59 10.93
C GLN A 104 -18.74 -11.20 12.11
N GLY A 105 -20.03 -11.47 11.95
CA GLY A 105 -20.88 -12.09 12.98
C GLY A 105 -20.53 -13.55 13.27
N GLU A 106 -19.87 -14.22 12.31
CA GLU A 106 -19.34 -15.57 12.45
C GLU A 106 -17.90 -15.63 11.96
N ARG A 107 -17.07 -16.41 12.66
CA ARG A 107 -15.75 -16.79 12.15
C ARG A 107 -15.98 -17.67 10.93
N THR A 108 -15.72 -17.11 9.75
CA THR A 108 -15.74 -17.86 8.51
C THR A 108 -14.80 -19.05 8.66
N GLU A 109 -15.26 -20.22 8.22
CA GLU A 109 -14.43 -21.42 8.18
C GLU A 109 -13.07 -21.09 7.54
N PRO A 110 -11.96 -21.70 8.00
CA PRO A 110 -10.64 -21.51 7.42
C PRO A 110 -10.77 -21.51 5.91
N ARG A 111 -10.33 -20.40 5.30
CA ARG A 111 -10.49 -20.16 3.86
C ARG A 111 -10.15 -21.46 3.14
N ARG A 112 -11.15 -22.12 2.53
CA ARG A 112 -10.92 -23.39 1.82
C ARG A 112 -9.69 -23.21 0.96
N ASN A 113 -8.84 -24.23 0.90
CA ASN A 113 -7.59 -24.18 0.15
C ASN A 113 -7.91 -23.99 -1.34
N ARG A 114 -8.21 -22.74 -1.72
CA ARG A 114 -8.35 -22.30 -3.08
C ARG A 114 -6.91 -22.27 -3.55
N ILE A 115 -6.49 -23.40 -4.12
CA ILE A 115 -5.60 -23.35 -5.25
C ILE A 115 -6.42 -22.63 -6.32
N ASN A 116 -6.51 -21.30 -6.21
CA ASN A 116 -6.40 -20.51 -7.40
C ASN A 116 -4.96 -20.84 -7.81
N PRO A 117 -4.72 -21.72 -8.81
CA PRO A 117 -3.41 -21.73 -9.38
C PRO A 117 -3.22 -20.25 -9.72
N ARG A 118 -2.29 -19.58 -9.02
CA ARG A 118 -1.87 -18.28 -9.48
C ARG A 118 -1.47 -18.63 -10.89
N MET A 119 -2.27 -18.21 -11.88
CA MET A 119 -1.72 -18.01 -13.18
C MET A 119 -0.66 -16.96 -12.86
N ILE A 120 0.56 -17.43 -12.61
CA ILE A 120 1.73 -16.62 -12.76
C ILE A 120 1.59 -16.29 -14.23
N LYS A 121 0.94 -15.15 -14.53
CA LYS A 121 1.14 -14.47 -15.78
C LYS A 121 2.64 -14.30 -15.75
N ARG A 122 3.33 -15.22 -16.42
CA ARG A 122 4.74 -15.11 -16.69
C ARG A 122 4.76 -13.83 -17.48
N LYS A 123 5.06 -12.72 -16.79
CA LYS A 123 5.05 -11.39 -17.39
C LYS A 123 6.19 -11.48 -18.38
N MET A 124 5.84 -11.83 -19.62
CA MET A 124 6.75 -11.90 -20.75
C MET A 124 7.05 -10.45 -21.07
N SER A 125 7.91 -9.88 -20.24
CA SER A 125 8.55 -8.63 -20.52
C SER A 125 9.37 -8.86 -21.79
N LYS A 126 9.08 -8.11 -22.85
CA LYS A 126 9.99 -8.02 -24.01
C LYS A 126 11.40 -7.55 -23.59
N TRP A 127 11.52 -6.96 -22.41
CA TRP A 127 12.77 -6.49 -21.83
C TRP A 127 13.57 -7.64 -21.21
N LYS A 128 14.84 -7.73 -21.61
CA LYS A 128 15.82 -8.69 -21.09
C LYS A 128 16.01 -8.48 -19.58
N LYS A 129 16.24 -9.58 -18.83
CA LYS A 129 16.61 -9.52 -17.41
C LYS A 129 17.83 -8.62 -17.20
N LYS A 130 17.83 -7.84 -16.10
CA LYS A 130 18.95 -6.95 -15.75
C LYS A 130 20.23 -7.76 -15.50
N ARG A 131 21.30 -7.46 -16.25
CA ARG A 131 22.63 -8.09 -16.15
C ARG A 131 23.60 -7.15 -15.39
N PRO A 132 24.76 -7.64 -14.92
CA PRO A 132 25.76 -6.80 -14.25
C PRO A 132 26.18 -5.57 -15.06
N GLU A 133 26.28 -5.69 -16.38
CA GLU A 133 26.58 -4.60 -17.31
C GLU A 133 25.54 -3.45 -17.28
N HIS A 134 24.29 -3.73 -16.88
CA HIS A 134 23.23 -2.71 -16.76
C HIS A 134 23.25 -1.96 -15.42
N ARG A 135 24.20 -2.25 -14.51
CA ARG A 135 24.26 -1.63 -13.17
C ARG A 135 25.00 -0.28 -13.15
N ARG A 136 25.55 0.15 -14.28
CA ARG A 136 26.36 1.39 -14.41
C ARG A 136 25.78 2.36 -15.44
N ILE A 137 24.48 2.65 -15.31
CA ILE A 137 23.85 3.66 -16.17
C ILE A 137 24.35 5.03 -15.71
N PRO A 138 24.85 5.90 -16.61
CA PRO A 138 25.24 7.26 -16.25
C PRO A 138 24.03 7.99 -15.64
N PRO A 139 24.26 8.88 -14.66
CA PRO A 139 23.19 9.64 -14.03
C PRO A 139 22.40 10.44 -15.06
N LEU A 140 21.08 10.55 -14.83
CA LEU A 140 20.20 11.36 -15.67
C LEU A 140 20.67 12.81 -15.62
N ARG A 141 20.92 13.39 -16.79
CA ARG A 141 21.35 14.79 -16.91
C ARG A 141 20.18 15.78 -16.89
N LYS A 142 18.96 15.30 -17.14
CA LYS A 142 17.74 16.10 -17.16
C LYS A 142 17.08 16.10 -15.79
N THR A 143 16.54 17.24 -15.39
CA THR A 143 15.69 17.38 -14.21
C THR A 143 14.31 16.73 -14.45
N PHE A 144 13.57 16.45 -13.38
CA PHE A 144 12.24 15.82 -13.47
C PHE A 144 11.28 16.63 -14.36
N SER A 145 11.27 17.96 -14.20
CA SER A 145 10.48 18.90 -14.99
C SER A 145 10.86 18.93 -16.48
N GLU A 146 12.11 18.64 -16.82
CA GLU A 146 12.57 18.57 -18.22
C GLU A 146 12.26 17.23 -18.89
N THR A 147 11.88 16.21 -18.10
CA THR A 147 11.70 14.83 -18.57
C THR A 147 10.22 14.48 -18.79
N VAL A 148 9.30 15.29 -18.27
CA VAL A 148 7.87 15.03 -18.30
C VAL A 148 7.13 16.23 -18.88
N VAL A 149 6.38 16.02 -19.96
CA VAL A 149 5.42 17.01 -20.46
C VAL A 149 4.21 17.00 -19.53
N MET A 150 4.10 18.00 -18.67
CA MET A 150 2.87 18.22 -17.89
C MET A 150 1.90 19.01 -18.77
N SER A 151 0.87 18.33 -19.30
CA SER A 151 -0.27 19.04 -19.86
C SER A 151 -1.02 19.73 -18.72
N ARG A 152 -1.31 21.03 -18.90
CA ARG A 152 -2.26 21.75 -18.06
C ARG A 152 -3.68 21.31 -18.37
#